data_AF-A0A1I4B9N3-F1
#
_entry.id   AF-A0A1I4B9N3-F1
#
_cell.length_a   1.000
_cell.length_b   1.000
_cell.length_c   1.000
_cell.angle_alpha   90.00
_cell.angle_beta   90.00
_cell.angle_gamma   90.00
#
_symmetry.space_group_name_H-M   'P 1'
#
loop_
_entity.id
_entity.type
_entity.pdbx_description
1 polymer ?
#
loop_
_entity_poly.entity_id
_entity_poly.type
_entity_poly.pdbx_seq_one_letter_code
_entity_poly.pdbx_strand_id
1 'polypeptide(L)'
;MRPGLIIEGIGCVKCAEAIEEEFMAKSTVEKVFSGIHKKMIFVHISKNVTRKSFLSSLMDVPLLLKGIIEAAHCHCCREIHFDFPAG
;
A
#
# COMPACT_ATOMS: atom_id res chain seq x y z
N MET A 1 0.31 7.97 -14.65
CA MET A 1 1.48 7.67 -13.79
C MET A 1 1.44 6.19 -13.46
N ARG A 2 2.56 5.48 -13.54
CA ARG A 2 2.61 4.07 -13.13
C ARG A 2 2.71 3.98 -11.60
N PRO A 3 2.09 2.97 -10.96
CA PRO A 3 2.24 2.73 -9.53
C PRO A 3 3.67 2.25 -9.22
N GLY A 4 4.20 2.64 -8.06
CA GLY A 4 5.45 2.13 -7.53
C GLY A 4 5.28 0.86 -6.71
N LEU A 5 4.09 0.67 -6.14
CA LEU A 5 3.68 -0.51 -5.41
C LEU A 5 2.21 -0.80 -5.69
N ILE A 6 1.88 -2.07 -5.85
CA ILE A 6 0.51 -2.59 -5.89
C ILE A 6 0.37 -3.55 -4.70
N ILE A 7 -0.68 -3.35 -3.91
CA ILE A 7 -1.03 -4.21 -2.78
C ILE A 7 -2.33 -4.91 -3.15
N GLU A 8 -2.31 -6.24 -3.19
CA GLU A 8 -3.46 -7.06 -3.53
C GLU A 8 -3.99 -7.78 -2.28
N GLY A 9 -5.24 -8.25 -2.33
CA GLY A 9 -5.87 -9.01 -1.24
C GLY A 9 -6.55 -8.15 -0.18
N ILE A 10 -6.67 -6.83 -0.39
CA ILE A 10 -7.37 -5.93 0.53
C ILE A 10 -8.88 -6.06 0.33
N GLY A 11 -9.56 -6.71 1.29
CA GLY A 11 -10.96 -7.12 1.14
C GLY A 11 -12.00 -6.20 1.79
N CYS A 12 -11.60 -5.16 2.53
CA CYS A 12 -12.57 -4.23 3.12
C CYS A 12 -12.11 -2.77 3.06
N VAL A 13 -13.09 -1.88 3.17
CA VAL A 13 -12.89 -0.42 3.14
C VAL A 13 -12.04 0.04 4.33
N LYS A 14 -12.28 -0.47 5.55
CA LYS A 14 -11.53 -0.07 6.75
C LYS A 14 -10.02 -0.33 6.62
N CYS A 15 -9.64 -1.52 6.13
CA CYS A 15 -8.24 -1.84 5.88
C CYS A 15 -7.68 -0.95 4.77
N ALA A 16 -8.45 -0.67 3.72
CA ALA A 16 -7.99 0.20 2.64
C ALA A 16 -7.76 1.64 3.09
N GLU A 17 -8.66 2.20 3.90
CA GLU A 17 -8.53 3.55 4.48
C GLU A 17 -7.30 3.65 5.38
N ALA A 18 -7.10 2.69 6.30
CA ALA A 18 -5.94 2.68 7.19
C ALA A 18 -4.62 2.56 6.41
N ILE A 19 -4.59 1.75 5.36
CA ILE A 19 -3.43 1.64 4.46
C ILE A 19 -3.21 2.94 3.71
N GLU A 20 -4.27 3.55 3.18
CA GLU A 20 -4.19 4.82 2.47
C GLU A 20 -3.63 5.94 3.35
N GLU A 21 -4.12 6.10 4.58
CA GLU A 21 -3.62 7.09 5.54
C GLU A 21 -2.12 6.93 5.81
N GLU A 22 -1.67 5.69 6.10
CA GLU A 22 -0.27 5.38 6.37
C GLU A 22 0.64 5.67 5.18
N PHE A 23 0.24 5.24 3.99
CA PHE A 23 1.04 5.48 2.79
C PHE A 23 1.07 6.96 2.40
N MET A 24 -0.05 7.68 2.55
CA MET A 24 -0.10 9.12 2.29
C MET A 24 0.74 9.95 3.28
N ALA A 25 1.05 9.42 4.48
CA ALA A 25 1.96 10.05 5.43
C ALA A 25 3.43 9.97 5.01
N LYS A 26 3.80 9.07 4.08
CA LYS A 26 5.19 8.93 3.59
C LYS A 26 5.50 9.98 2.53
N SER A 27 6.57 10.77 2.75
CA SER A 27 7.01 11.81 1.81
C SER A 27 7.39 11.30 0.41
N THR A 28 7.62 9.99 0.27
CA THR A 28 7.92 9.33 -1.00
C THR A 28 6.70 8.97 -1.84
N VAL A 29 5.49 9.12 -1.29
CA VAL A 29 4.21 8.82 -1.93
C VAL A 29 3.56 10.12 -2.37
N GLU A 30 3.05 10.17 -3.60
CA GLU A 30 2.27 11.31 -4.11
C GLU A 30 0.77 11.04 -4.10
N LYS A 31 0.39 9.78 -4.33
CA LYS A 31 -1.01 9.40 -4.40
C LYS A 31 -1.20 7.93 -4.07
N VAL A 32 -2.29 7.63 -3.38
CA VAL A 32 -2.81 6.28 -3.22
C VAL A 32 -4.15 6.21 -3.95
N PHE A 33 -4.42 5.08 -4.61
CA PHE A 33 -5.71 4.80 -5.23
C PHE A 33 -6.22 3.44 -4.75
N SER A 34 -7.36 3.45 -4.06
CA SER A 34 -8.04 2.25 -3.59
C SER A 34 -8.98 1.70 -4.66
N GLY A 35 -8.60 0.57 -5.23
CA GLY A 35 -9.44 -0.25 -6.11
C GLY A 35 -10.13 -1.36 -5.32
N ILE A 36 -10.86 -1.03 -4.26
CA ILE A 36 -11.40 -2.03 -3.32
C ILE A 36 -12.29 -3.09 -3.98
N HIS A 37 -13.02 -2.71 -5.04
CA HIS A 37 -13.84 -3.62 -5.86
C HIS A 37 -13.00 -4.72 -6.56
N LYS A 38 -11.71 -4.46 -6.80
CA LYS A 38 -10.73 -5.42 -7.30
C LYS A 38 -9.79 -5.95 -6.22
N LYS A 39 -10.02 -5.59 -4.95
CA LYS A 39 -9.16 -5.90 -3.79
C LYS A 39 -7.72 -5.43 -3.95
N MET A 40 -7.52 -4.29 -4.61
CA MET A 40 -6.20 -3.74 -4.91
C MET A 40 -6.04 -2.32 -4.38
N ILE A 41 -4.83 -1.97 -3.95
CA ILE A 41 -4.40 -0.60 -3.65
C ILE A 41 -3.18 -0.29 -4.51
N PHE A 42 -3.20 0.88 -5.16
CA PHE A 42 -2.13 1.35 -6.01
C PHE A 42 -1.46 2.54 -5.34
N VAL A 43 -0.16 2.43 -5.08
CA VAL A 43 0.64 3.48 -4.44
C VAL A 43 1.56 4.08 -5.50
N HIS A 44 1.41 5.38 -5.74
CA HIS A 44 2.20 6.14 -6.71
C HIS A 44 3.35 6.88 -6.05
N ILE A 45 4.54 6.70 -6.62
CA ILE A 45 5.77 7.37 -6.18
C ILE A 45 5.70 8.85 -6.56
N SER A 46 6.17 9.71 -5.66
CA SER A 46 6.34 11.13 -5.95
C SER A 46 7.32 11.38 -7.09
N LYS A 47 6.99 12.32 -7.99
CA LYS A 47 7.75 12.63 -9.22
C LYS A 47 9.26 12.85 -9.02
N ASN A 48 9.66 13.38 -7.86
CA ASN A 48 11.07 13.72 -7.56
C ASN A 48 11.80 12.63 -6.76
N VAL A 49 11.15 11.48 -6.53
CA VAL A 49 11.68 10.41 -5.69
C VAL A 49 12.15 9.25 -6.55
N THR A 50 13.37 8.80 -6.30
CA THR A 50 13.91 7.63 -6.99
C THR A 50 13.25 6.36 -6.48
N ARG A 51 13.13 5.34 -7.35
CA ARG A 51 12.63 4.02 -6.96
C ARG A 51 13.38 3.44 -5.75
N LYS A 52 14.71 3.62 -5.70
CA LYS A 52 15.53 3.15 -4.57
C LYS A 52 15.14 3.82 -3.24
N SER A 53 14.95 5.14 -3.26
CA SER A 53 14.51 5.89 -2.08
C SER A 53 13.10 5.47 -1.64
N PHE A 54 12.19 5.29 -2.60
CA PHE A 54 10.85 4.75 -2.34
C PHE A 54 10.90 3.36 -1.71
N LEU A 55 11.63 2.40 -2.29
CA LEU A 55 11.72 1.05 -1.71
C LEU A 55 12.33 1.08 -0.29
N SER A 56 13.30 1.96 -0.04
CA SER A 56 13.89 2.15 1.28
C SER A 56 12.90 2.71 2.31
N SER A 57 11.95 3.55 1.89
CA SER A 57 10.92 4.10 2.80
C SER A 57 9.79 3.10 3.10
N LEU A 58 9.78 1.95 2.43
CA LEU A 58 8.79 0.88 2.60
C LEU A 58 9.29 -0.30 3.44
N MET A 59 10.50 -0.26 4.00
CA MET A 59 11.05 -1.41 4.74
C MET A 59 10.22 -1.81 5.97
N ASP A 60 9.51 -0.86 6.57
CA ASP A 60 8.61 -1.02 7.71
C ASP A 60 7.20 -1.52 7.34
N VAL A 61 6.83 -1.36 6.06
CA VAL A 61 5.46 -1.57 5.57
C VAL A 61 4.93 -2.99 5.75
N PRO A 62 5.69 -4.08 5.51
CA PRO A 62 5.18 -5.43 5.74
C PRO A 62 4.73 -5.66 7.19
N LEU A 63 5.45 -5.06 8.15
CA LEU A 63 5.18 -5.18 9.58
C LEU A 63 3.97 -4.32 10.00
N LEU A 64 3.89 -3.10 9.46
CA LEU A 64 2.75 -2.19 9.62
C LEU A 64 1.45 -2.79 9.08
N LEU A 65 1.48 -3.34 7.86
CA LEU A 65 0.31 -3.95 7.24
C LEU A 65 -0.19 -5.16 8.02
N LYS A 66 0.73 -6.00 8.50
CA LYS A 66 0.39 -7.08 9.42
C LYS A 66 -0.32 -6.54 10.66
N GLY A 67 0.20 -5.47 11.27
CA GLY A 67 -0.42 -4.79 12.39
C GLY A 67 -1.83 -4.28 12.10
N ILE A 68 -2.06 -3.62 10.94
CA ILE A 68 -3.38 -3.12 10.53
C ILE A 68 -4.40 -4.27 10.39
N ILE A 69 -4.00 -5.38 9.77
CA ILE A 69 -4.89 -6.54 9.55
C ILE A 69 -5.24 -7.21 10.87
N GLU A 70 -4.24 -7.42 11.73
CA GLU A 70 -4.41 -8.06 13.03
C GLU A 70 -5.24 -7.16 13.98
N ALA A 71 -4.93 -5.86 14.06
CA ALA A 71 -5.62 -4.91 14.92
C ALA A 71 -7.07 -4.66 14.50
N ALA A 72 -7.36 -4.71 13.19
CA ALA A 72 -8.72 -4.60 12.69
C ALA A 72 -9.58 -5.85 12.98
N HIS A 73 -9.00 -6.93 13.55
CA HIS A 73 -9.59 -8.27 13.61
C HIS A 73 -10.21 -8.68 12.25
N CYS A 74 -9.62 -8.22 11.16
CA CYS A 74 -10.28 -8.30 9.86
C CYS A 74 -9.98 -9.64 9.21
N HIS A 75 -10.93 -10.56 9.26
CA HIS A 75 -10.88 -11.81 8.50
C HIS A 75 -11.09 -11.62 6.99
N CYS A 76 -11.26 -10.36 6.56
CA CYS A 76 -11.59 -9.91 5.22
C CYS A 76 -10.39 -9.85 4.27
N CYS A 77 -9.19 -9.59 4.80
CA CYS A 77 -7.95 -9.50 4.03
C CYS A 77 -7.17 -10.79 4.25
N ARG A 78 -7.09 -11.63 3.22
CA ARG A 78 -6.33 -12.89 3.24
C ARG A 78 -5.37 -12.87 2.06
N GLU A 79 -4.18 -13.44 2.25
CA GLU A 79 -3.19 -13.63 1.18
C GLU A 79 -2.83 -12.29 0.50
N ILE A 80 -2.25 -11.37 1.28
CA ILE A 80 -1.82 -10.08 0.73
C ILE A 80 -0.54 -10.28 -0.09
N HIS A 81 -0.57 -9.75 -1.31
CA HIS A 81 0.57 -9.76 -2.23
C HIS A 81 1.06 -8.34 -2.51
N PHE A 82 2.37 -8.22 -2.70
CA PHE A 82 3.03 -6.97 -3.06
C PHE A 82 3.68 -7.13 -4.42
N ASP A 83 3.28 -6.30 -5.37
CA ASP A 83 3.96 -6.17 -6.66
C ASP A 83 4.63 -4.80 -6.74
N PHE A 84 5.86 -4.81 -7.25
CA PHE A 84 6.67 -3.62 -7.49
C PHE A 84 6.94 -3.54 -8.99
N PRO A 85 6.01 -2.99 -9.79
CA PRO A 85 6.11 -3.01 -11.24
C PRO A 85 7.42 -2.40 -11.70
N ALA A 86 8.15 -3.02 -12.62
CA ALA A 86 9.36 -2.40 -13.18
C ALA A 86 8.99 -1.05 -13.83
N GLY A 87 9.74 0.00 -13.48
CA GLY A 87 9.52 1.36 -13.94
C GLY A 87 9.81 1.48 -15.43
#